data_AF-A0A0C3EHH0-F1
#
_entry.id   AF-A0A0C3EHH0-F1
#
_cell.length_a   1.000
_cell.length_b   1.000
_cell.length_c   1.000
_cell.angle_alpha   90.00
_cell.angle_beta   90.00
_cell.angle_gamma   90.00
#
_symmetry.space_group_name_H-M   'P 1'
#
loop_
_entity.id
_entity.type
_entity.pdbx_description
1 polymer ?
#
loop_
_entity_poly.entity_id
_entity_poly.type
_entity_poly.pdbx_seq_one_letter_code
_entity_poly.pdbx_strand_id
1 'polypeptide(L)'
;HFKGRWSHLSQISGKECKDMACILLGCLIGKVPSEVIVCYRALLDFICITQYSTHHDNSLQYLEDTLDLFHNHKHVLTDLGAWKHLDIPKSHSMIHYVESIKNSGTTDNYNTKLFECFHIDMAKEGWRASNFKNEDPQMIQWLSRQEKVSLFQSYL
;
A
#
# COMPACT_ATOMS: atom_id res chain seq x y z
N HIS A 1 12.74 -6.04 -25.46
CA HIS A 1 13.84 -5.35 -24.73
C HIS A 1 13.39 -3.92 -24.44
N PHE A 2 13.06 -3.58 -23.20
CA PHE A 2 12.60 -2.23 -22.85
C PHE A 2 13.73 -1.21 -23.03
N LYS A 3 13.68 -0.40 -24.09
CA LYS A 3 14.55 0.77 -24.29
C LYS A 3 13.97 1.91 -23.43
N GLY A 4 14.65 2.24 -22.32
CA GLY A 4 14.18 3.22 -21.31
C GLY A 4 13.99 2.65 -19.88
N ARG A 5 14.50 1.43 -19.62
CA ARG A 5 14.38 0.62 -18.39
C ARG A 5 14.09 1.43 -17.11
N TRP A 6 12.84 1.36 -16.65
CA TRP A 6 12.32 1.81 -15.34
C TRP A 6 12.40 3.31 -15.00
N SER A 7 13.29 4.08 -15.62
CA SER A 7 13.52 5.50 -15.29
C SER A 7 12.38 6.45 -15.68
N HIS A 8 11.43 5.99 -16.49
CA HIS A 8 10.22 6.76 -16.84
C HIS A 8 9.02 6.48 -15.94
N LEU A 9 9.13 5.52 -15.02
CA LEU A 9 8.06 5.25 -14.06
C LEU A 9 8.15 6.27 -12.91
N SER A 10 7.52 7.43 -13.11
CA SER A 10 7.24 8.40 -12.06
C SER A 10 5.78 8.30 -11.65
N GLN A 11 5.48 8.56 -10.38
CA GLN A 11 4.10 8.61 -9.85
C GLN A 11 3.29 7.31 -10.01
N ILE A 12 3.95 6.15 -9.88
CA ILE A 12 3.27 4.84 -9.94
C ILE A 12 2.20 4.75 -8.84
N SER A 13 0.97 4.49 -9.24
CA SER A 13 -0.15 4.28 -8.32
C SER A 13 -0.02 2.97 -7.56
N GLY A 14 -0.73 2.86 -6.42
CA GLY A 14 -0.78 1.61 -5.66
C GLY A 14 -1.33 0.43 -6.47
N LYS A 15 -2.22 0.68 -7.43
CA LYS A 15 -2.77 -0.35 -8.33
C LYS A 15 -1.69 -0.85 -9.31
N GLU A 16 -0.98 0.06 -9.97
CA GLU A 16 0.09 -0.30 -10.91
C GLU A 16 1.20 -1.07 -10.21
N CYS A 17 1.58 -0.69 -8.98
CA CYS A 17 2.56 -1.45 -8.18
C CYS A 17 2.12 -2.91 -7.94
N LYS A 18 0.84 -3.16 -7.67
CA LYS A 18 0.30 -4.52 -7.48
C LYS A 18 0.35 -5.32 -8.78
N ASP A 19 -0.11 -4.74 -9.89
CA ASP A 19 -0.11 -5.38 -11.20
C ASP A 19 1.32 -5.75 -11.64
N MET A 20 2.27 -4.83 -11.41
CA MET A 20 3.69 -5.06 -11.68
C MET A 20 4.24 -6.20 -10.83
N ALA A 21 3.93 -6.26 -9.53
CA ALA A 21 4.41 -7.33 -8.65
C ALA A 21 3.97 -8.72 -9.13
N CYS A 22 2.72 -8.86 -9.55
CA CYS A 22 2.19 -10.12 -10.09
C CYS A 22 2.92 -10.59 -11.35
N ILE A 23 3.19 -9.67 -12.29
CA ILE A 23 3.85 -9.98 -13.56
C ILE A 23 5.33 -10.27 -13.38
N LEU A 24 6.02 -9.48 -12.55
CA LEU A 24 7.47 -9.57 -12.38
C LEU A 24 7.89 -10.87 -11.70
N LEU A 25 7.12 -11.36 -10.72
CA LEU A 25 7.44 -12.63 -10.07
C LEU A 25 7.44 -13.78 -11.09
N GLY A 26 6.45 -13.82 -11.99
CA GLY A 26 6.41 -14.81 -13.07
C GLY A 26 7.60 -14.70 -14.03
N CYS A 27 8.05 -13.47 -14.31
CA CYS A 27 9.19 -13.21 -15.21
C CYS A 27 10.55 -13.67 -14.65
N LEU A 28 10.65 -13.87 -13.34
CA LEU A 28 11.86 -14.32 -12.64
C LEU A 28 12.02 -15.84 -12.63
N ILE A 29 10.94 -16.60 -12.88
CA ILE A 29 10.97 -18.06 -12.88
C ILE A 29 12.01 -18.56 -13.90
N GLY A 30 12.92 -19.44 -13.45
CA GLY A 30 14.00 -19.99 -14.26
C GLY A 30 15.17 -19.03 -14.54
N LYS A 31 15.15 -17.80 -13.99
CA LYS A 31 16.21 -16.79 -14.18
C LYS A 31 16.96 -16.43 -12.91
N VAL A 32 16.39 -16.74 -11.74
CA VAL A 32 16.99 -16.50 -10.42
C VAL A 32 16.94 -17.78 -9.60
N PRO A 33 17.77 -17.90 -8.54
CA PRO A 33 17.68 -19.00 -7.60
C PRO A 33 16.26 -19.16 -7.03
N SER A 34 15.88 -20.39 -6.73
CA SER A 34 14.56 -20.68 -6.17
C SER A 34 14.31 -19.95 -4.86
N GLU A 35 15.34 -19.70 -4.04
CA GLU A 35 15.19 -18.96 -2.78
C GLU A 35 14.72 -17.51 -3.01
N VAL A 36 15.13 -16.88 -4.12
CA VAL A 36 14.66 -15.53 -4.48
C VAL A 36 13.16 -15.55 -4.79
N ILE A 37 12.70 -16.58 -5.50
CA ILE A 37 11.27 -16.76 -5.80
C ILE A 37 10.48 -16.99 -4.51
N VAL A 38 10.99 -17.83 -3.60
CA VAL A 38 10.38 -18.09 -2.30
C VAL A 38 10.31 -16.81 -1.47
N CYS A 39 11.41 -16.04 -1.39
CA CYS A 39 11.46 -14.78 -0.66
C CYS A 39 10.41 -13.78 -1.16
N TYR A 40 10.34 -13.53 -2.47
CA TYR A 40 9.36 -12.59 -3.02
C TYR A 40 7.93 -13.10 -2.94
N ARG A 41 7.71 -14.41 -3.12
CA ARG A 41 6.38 -15.00 -2.94
C ARG A 41 5.90 -14.83 -1.50
N ALA A 42 6.72 -15.17 -0.51
CA ALA A 42 6.39 -15.01 0.91
C ALA A 42 6.01 -13.56 1.25
N LEU A 43 6.76 -12.59 0.71
CA LEU A 43 6.45 -11.17 0.87
C LEU A 43 5.10 -10.78 0.24
N LEU A 44 4.81 -11.27 -0.97
CA LEU A 44 3.54 -10.97 -1.65
C LEU A 44 2.35 -11.65 -0.97
N ASP A 45 2.52 -12.88 -0.48
CA ASP A 45 1.50 -13.61 0.27
C ASP A 45 1.18 -12.86 1.57
N PHE A 46 2.20 -12.42 2.31
CA PHE A 46 2.03 -11.55 3.50
C PHE A 46 1.23 -10.29 3.15
N ILE A 47 1.62 -9.56 2.10
CA ILE A 47 0.92 -8.35 1.64
C ILE A 47 -0.53 -8.64 1.23
N CYS A 48 -0.80 -9.81 0.65
CA CYS A 48 -2.15 -10.22 0.26
C CYS A 48 -3.03 -10.53 1.48
N ILE A 49 -2.51 -11.34 2.40
CA ILE A 49 -3.23 -11.77 3.62
C ILE A 49 -3.54 -10.58 4.52
N THR A 50 -2.59 -9.67 4.74
CA THR A 50 -2.81 -8.45 5.55
C THR A 50 -3.95 -7.56 5.04
N GLN A 51 -4.33 -7.68 3.77
CA GLN A 51 -5.39 -6.89 3.15
C GLN A 51 -6.77 -7.57 3.18
N TYR A 52 -6.90 -8.71 3.85
CA TYR A 52 -8.20 -9.35 4.02
C TYR A 52 -9.12 -8.44 4.84
N SER A 53 -10.38 -8.35 4.43
CA SER A 53 -11.42 -7.58 5.13
C SER A 53 -11.87 -8.24 6.44
N THR A 54 -11.44 -9.47 6.70
CA THR A 54 -11.74 -10.24 7.91
C THR A 54 -10.59 -11.19 8.21
N HIS A 55 -10.22 -11.31 9.48
CA HIS A 55 -9.24 -12.27 9.95
C HIS A 55 -9.85 -13.27 10.94
N HIS A 56 -9.37 -14.49 10.87
CA HIS A 56 -9.60 -15.58 11.81
C HIS A 56 -8.25 -16.21 12.18
N ASP A 57 -8.21 -17.05 13.21
CA ASP A 57 -6.96 -17.61 13.74
C ASP A 57 -6.08 -18.26 12.66
N ASN A 58 -6.65 -19.02 11.73
CA ASN A 58 -5.88 -19.64 10.65
C ASN A 58 -5.26 -18.58 9.71
N SER A 59 -5.99 -17.51 9.36
CA SER A 59 -5.43 -16.45 8.52
C SER A 59 -4.31 -15.65 9.22
N LEU A 60 -4.39 -15.53 10.55
CA LEU A 60 -3.32 -14.91 11.35
C LEU A 60 -2.10 -15.83 11.42
N GLN A 61 -2.32 -17.15 11.55
CA GLN A 61 -1.24 -18.13 11.46
C GLN A 61 -0.56 -18.08 10.09
N TYR A 62 -1.31 -18.06 8.99
CA TYR A 62 -0.72 -17.90 7.65
C TYR A 62 0.09 -16.61 7.51
N LEU A 63 -0.33 -15.54 8.18
CA LEU A 63 0.40 -14.28 8.18
C LEU A 63 1.75 -14.41 8.92
N GLU A 64 1.77 -15.08 10.06
CA GLU A 64 3.02 -15.41 10.79
C GLU A 64 3.92 -16.33 9.95
N ASP A 65 3.36 -17.40 9.38
CA ASP A 65 4.11 -18.38 8.57
C ASP A 65 4.77 -17.73 7.35
N THR A 66 4.05 -16.82 6.67
CA THR A 66 4.60 -16.08 5.51
C THR A 66 5.69 -15.10 5.92
N LEU A 67 5.57 -14.48 7.10
CA LEU A 67 6.60 -13.60 7.64
C LEU A 67 7.87 -14.37 7.99
N ASP A 68 7.74 -15.51 8.66
CA ASP A 68 8.85 -16.40 8.99
C ASP A 68 9.53 -16.91 7.72
N LEU A 69 8.74 -17.34 6.73
CA LEU A 69 9.25 -17.78 5.44
C LEU A 69 10.05 -16.67 4.74
N PHE A 70 9.56 -15.43 4.76
CA PHE A 70 10.28 -14.27 4.24
C PHE A 70 11.59 -14.04 5.00
N HIS A 71 11.56 -14.01 6.33
CA HIS A 71 12.76 -13.77 7.14
C HIS A 71 13.82 -14.87 6.98
N ASN A 72 13.41 -16.12 6.81
CA ASN A 72 14.31 -17.23 6.56
C ASN A 72 15.01 -17.14 5.20
N HIS A 73 14.36 -16.55 4.18
CA HIS A 73 14.90 -16.51 2.81
C HIS A 73 15.46 -15.15 2.39
N LYS A 74 15.18 -14.06 3.12
CA LYS A 74 15.55 -12.69 2.70
C LYS A 74 17.05 -12.46 2.53
N HIS A 75 17.89 -13.26 3.18
CA HIS A 75 19.35 -13.16 3.11
C HIS A 75 19.89 -13.39 1.68
N VAL A 76 19.20 -14.19 0.87
CA VAL A 76 19.55 -14.42 -0.54
C VAL A 76 19.65 -13.12 -1.35
N LEU A 77 18.87 -12.10 -0.98
CA LEU A 77 18.90 -10.80 -1.65
C LEU A 77 20.20 -10.04 -1.37
N THR A 78 20.78 -10.24 -0.19
CA THR A 78 22.08 -9.68 0.19
C THR A 78 23.22 -10.49 -0.44
N ASP A 79 23.12 -11.81 -0.42
CA ASP A 79 24.15 -12.70 -0.96
C ASP A 79 24.35 -12.53 -2.47
N LEU A 80 23.26 -12.29 -3.21
CA LEU A 80 23.29 -11.97 -4.63
C LEU A 80 23.70 -10.52 -4.93
N GLY A 81 23.94 -9.71 -3.89
CA GLY A 81 24.28 -8.29 -4.02
C GLY A 81 23.13 -7.41 -4.52
N ALA A 82 21.89 -7.91 -4.52
CA ALA A 82 20.71 -7.15 -4.93
C ALA A 82 20.36 -6.06 -3.91
N TRP A 83 20.64 -6.30 -2.63
CA TRP A 83 20.44 -5.37 -1.51
C TRP A 83 21.67 -5.34 -0.60
N LYS A 84 21.98 -4.17 -0.01
CA LYS A 84 23.06 -4.06 0.98
C LYS A 84 22.67 -4.60 2.36
N HIS A 85 21.44 -4.30 2.77
CA HIS A 85 20.80 -4.79 3.99
C HIS A 85 19.29 -4.66 3.80
N LEU A 86 18.53 -5.35 4.65
CA LEU A 86 17.07 -5.29 4.68
C LEU A 86 16.55 -4.68 5.99
N ASP A 87 17.41 -3.99 6.73
CA ASP A 87 17.09 -3.22 7.94
C ASP A 87 16.39 -1.91 7.57
N ILE A 88 15.24 -2.04 6.93
CA ILE A 88 14.37 -0.92 6.54
C ILE A 88 13.14 -0.90 7.45
N PRO A 89 12.62 0.28 7.82
CA PRO A 89 11.45 0.40 8.70
C PRO A 89 10.25 -0.44 8.24
N LYS A 90 10.05 -0.55 6.92
CA LYS A 90 8.98 -1.38 6.36
C LYS A 90 9.16 -2.86 6.68
N SER A 91 10.38 -3.40 6.55
CA SER A 91 10.64 -4.80 6.88
C SER A 91 10.50 -5.08 8.37
N HIS A 92 10.89 -4.13 9.21
CA HIS A 92 10.72 -4.26 10.65
C HIS A 92 9.25 -4.19 11.06
N SER A 93 8.49 -3.26 10.47
CA SER A 93 7.07 -3.06 10.79
C SER A 93 6.21 -4.30 10.59
N MET A 94 6.59 -5.20 9.67
CA MET A 94 5.85 -6.44 9.37
C MET A 94 5.66 -7.33 10.61
N ILE A 95 6.62 -7.33 11.54
CA ILE A 95 6.57 -8.11 12.79
C ILE A 95 5.37 -7.71 13.66
N HIS A 96 4.91 -6.46 13.56
CA HIS A 96 3.83 -5.94 14.40
C HIS A 96 2.44 -6.09 13.79
N TYR A 97 2.30 -6.63 12.58
CA TYR A 97 1.00 -6.67 11.90
C TYR A 97 0.00 -7.57 12.60
N VAL A 98 0.40 -8.76 13.06
CA VAL A 98 -0.52 -9.69 13.72
C VAL A 98 -1.06 -9.09 15.01
N GLU A 99 -0.19 -8.50 15.83
CA GLU A 99 -0.58 -7.79 17.04
C GLU A 99 -1.48 -6.59 16.73
N SER A 100 -1.12 -5.80 15.71
CA SER A 100 -1.92 -4.65 15.28
C SER A 100 -3.31 -5.07 14.84
N ILE A 101 -3.43 -6.18 14.09
CA ILE A 101 -4.70 -6.71 13.62
C ILE A 101 -5.56 -7.21 14.78
N LYS A 102 -4.95 -7.89 15.77
CA LYS A 102 -5.66 -8.33 16.98
C LYS A 102 -6.16 -7.15 17.81
N ASN A 103 -5.39 -6.07 17.90
CA ASN A 103 -5.69 -4.93 18.77
C ASN A 103 -6.58 -3.86 18.11
N SER A 104 -6.48 -3.69 16.78
CA SER A 104 -7.09 -2.58 16.04
C SER A 104 -8.02 -3.03 14.91
N GLY A 105 -8.19 -4.34 14.71
CA GLY A 105 -8.98 -4.90 13.62
C GLY A 105 -8.22 -4.95 12.29
N THR A 106 -8.94 -5.13 11.19
CA THR A 106 -8.35 -5.27 9.85
C THR A 106 -7.64 -4.00 9.39
N THR A 107 -6.62 -4.15 8.53
CA THR A 107 -5.73 -3.05 8.12
C THR A 107 -6.44 -1.95 7.32
N ASP A 108 -7.61 -2.26 6.75
CA ASP A 108 -8.45 -1.30 6.06
C ASP A 108 -9.10 -0.26 6.99
N ASN A 109 -9.26 -0.57 8.28
CA ASN A 109 -9.86 0.34 9.27
C ASN A 109 -8.95 1.52 9.66
N TYR A 110 -7.63 1.39 9.48
CA TYR A 110 -6.65 2.39 9.93
C TYR A 110 -5.60 2.73 8.87
N ASN A 111 -5.89 2.44 7.59
CA ASN A 111 -5.04 2.89 6.50
C ASN A 111 -5.24 4.38 6.17
N THR A 112 -4.34 4.93 5.37
CA THR A 112 -4.39 6.35 4.97
C THR A 112 -5.33 6.64 3.80
N LYS A 113 -5.93 5.61 3.16
CA LYS A 113 -6.72 5.81 1.93
C LYS A 113 -7.92 6.70 2.16
N LEU A 114 -8.61 6.55 3.30
CA LEU A 114 -9.75 7.39 3.63
C LEU A 114 -9.34 8.87 3.69
N PHE A 115 -8.22 9.15 4.37
CA PHE A 115 -7.67 10.51 4.47
C PHE A 115 -7.16 11.03 3.13
N GLU A 116 -6.57 10.18 2.29
CA GLU A 116 -6.14 10.53 0.93
C GLU A 116 -7.34 10.90 0.04
N CYS A 117 -8.45 10.15 0.12
CA CYS A 117 -9.71 10.47 -0.54
C CYS A 117 -10.26 11.81 -0.04
N PHE A 118 -10.34 12.02 1.27
CA PHE A 118 -10.78 13.30 1.83
C PHE A 118 -9.85 14.45 1.43
N HIS A 119 -8.55 14.23 1.30
CA HIS A 119 -7.65 15.28 0.84
C HIS A 119 -7.93 15.69 -0.62
N ILE A 120 -8.41 14.78 -1.47
CA ILE A 120 -8.87 15.12 -2.82
C ILE A 120 -10.11 16.00 -2.71
N ASP A 121 -11.16 15.52 -2.05
CA ASP A 121 -12.46 16.17 -2.04
C ASP A 121 -12.44 17.50 -1.26
N MET A 122 -11.71 17.55 -0.14
CA MET A 122 -11.74 18.70 0.77
C MET A 122 -10.64 19.72 0.49
N ALA A 123 -9.46 19.28 0.06
CA ALA A 123 -8.34 20.19 -0.19
C ALA A 123 -8.16 20.48 -1.68
N LYS A 124 -8.03 19.45 -2.53
CA LYS A 124 -7.72 19.68 -3.95
C LYS A 124 -8.87 20.32 -4.72
N GLU A 125 -10.10 19.85 -4.54
CA GLU A 125 -11.27 20.45 -5.19
C GLU A 125 -11.55 21.87 -4.68
N GLY A 126 -11.46 22.08 -3.37
CA GLY A 126 -11.56 23.42 -2.77
C GLY A 126 -10.51 24.38 -3.32
N TRP A 127 -9.25 23.93 -3.40
CA TRP A 127 -8.15 24.71 -3.98
C TRP A 127 -8.42 25.05 -5.45
N ARG A 128 -8.84 24.07 -6.26
CA ARG A 128 -9.19 24.27 -7.68
C ARG A 128 -10.36 25.24 -7.88
N ALA A 129 -11.29 25.29 -6.94
CA ALA A 129 -12.44 26.21 -6.96
C ALA A 129 -12.11 27.61 -6.44
N SER A 130 -10.92 27.82 -5.86
CA SER A 130 -10.47 29.13 -5.36
C SER A 130 -9.89 30.00 -6.47
N ASN A 131 -9.65 31.27 -6.17
CA ASN A 131 -8.91 32.18 -7.04
C ASN A 131 -7.37 32.11 -6.86
N PHE A 132 -6.86 31.14 -6.08
CA PHE A 132 -5.44 30.95 -5.74
C PHE A 132 -4.78 32.13 -5.00
N LYS A 133 -5.56 32.97 -4.31
CA LYS A 133 -5.06 34.08 -3.50
C LYS A 133 -5.83 34.21 -2.20
N ASN A 134 -5.18 34.02 -1.06
CA ASN A 134 -5.86 33.93 0.25
C ASN A 134 -6.98 32.88 0.17
N GLU A 135 -6.57 31.67 -0.17
CA GLU A 135 -7.38 30.52 -0.53
C GLU A 135 -8.15 29.93 0.65
N ASP A 136 -7.59 29.93 1.88
CA ASP A 136 -8.18 29.19 3.00
C ASP A 136 -9.63 29.56 3.27
N PRO A 137 -10.02 30.87 3.35
CA PRO A 137 -11.42 31.25 3.54
C PRO A 137 -12.32 30.82 2.38
N GLN A 138 -11.78 30.78 1.15
CA GLN A 138 -12.52 30.38 -0.04
C GLN A 138 -12.74 28.86 -0.06
N MET A 139 -11.72 28.08 0.30
CA MET A 139 -11.80 26.62 0.42
C MET A 139 -12.80 26.21 1.50
N ILE A 140 -12.75 26.86 2.68
CA ILE A 140 -13.72 26.64 3.77
C ILE A 140 -15.14 27.00 3.30
N GLN A 141 -15.31 28.14 2.63
CA GLN A 141 -16.62 28.53 2.12
C GLN A 141 -17.15 27.55 1.06
N TRP A 142 -16.28 27.06 0.18
CA TRP A 142 -16.63 26.06 -0.83
C TRP A 142 -17.09 24.76 -0.17
N LEU A 143 -16.34 24.26 0.83
CA LEU A 143 -16.70 23.08 1.62
C LEU A 143 -18.08 23.22 2.28
N SER A 144 -18.33 24.32 2.99
CA SER A 144 -19.64 24.56 3.61
C SER A 144 -20.79 24.62 2.60
N ARG A 145 -20.54 25.00 1.33
CA ARG A 145 -21.55 24.94 0.27
C ARG A 145 -21.80 23.51 -0.19
N GLN A 146 -20.75 22.70 -0.37
CA GLN A 146 -20.89 21.29 -0.74
C GLN A 146 -21.67 20.51 0.32
N GLU A 147 -21.38 20.73 1.60
CA GLU A 147 -22.12 20.10 2.70
C GLU A 147 -23.61 20.44 2.66
N LYS A 148 -23.97 21.71 2.45
CA LYS A 148 -25.38 22.14 2.36
C LYS A 148 -26.11 21.52 1.17
N VAL A 149 -25.45 21.41 0.02
CA VAL A 149 -26.03 20.78 -1.18
C VAL A 149 -26.22 19.28 -0.94
N SER A 150 -25.22 18.59 -0.40
CA SER A 150 -25.29 17.16 -0.08
C SER A 150 -26.42 16.87 0.93
N LEU A 151 -26.54 17.67 1.99
CA LEU A 151 -27.64 17.57 2.95
C LEU A 151 -28.99 17.72 2.26
N PHE A 152 -29.18 18.76 1.45
CA PHE A 152 -30.43 18.98 0.72
C PHE A 152 -30.77 17.80 -0.22
N GLN A 153 -29.77 17.25 -0.92
CA GLN A 153 -29.95 16.07 -1.78
C GLN A 153 -30.37 14.83 -1.00
N SER A 154 -29.87 14.63 0.23
CA SER A 154 -30.23 13.48 1.06
C SER A 154 -31.68 13.52 1.59
N TYR A 155 -32.32 14.70 1.57
CA TYR A 155 -33.72 14.88 1.98
C TYR A 155 -34.73 14.65 0.84
N LEU A 156 -34.28 14.62 -0.42
CA LEU A 156 -35.10 14.37 -1.61
C LEU A 156 -35.17 12.87 -1.93
#